data_AF-A0A2U2HHH8-F1
#
_entry.id   AF-A0A2U2HHH8-F1
#
_cell.length_a   1.000
_cell.length_b   1.000
_cell.length_c   1.000
_cell.angle_alpha   90.00
_cell.angle_beta   90.00
_cell.angle_gamma   90.00
#
_symmetry.space_group_name_H-M   'P 1'
#
loop_
_entity.id
_entity.type
_entity.pdbx_description
1 polymer ?
#
loop_
_entity_poly.entity_id
_entity_poly.type
_entity_poly.pdbx_seq_one_letter_code
_entity_poly.pdbx_strand_id
1 'polypeptide(L)'
;MFSRLLKRNNEAPVYEKRSLLKKDEMAFYGRLRRVLPKCYIFPDIELGSLVRSASTDPRKYRLECDHLQGRKVDFAVFDSALRLLCVIEFRVPADPAAETTPNEAFFKSAGVPYFSWNRETPPTSDQLLRSLSSFTRMEAPKLDTEANHTILGEAPDAEPPAAEAAPRAGGARAEPARAAAPEPAPKRTNQFALTEDVLVELTPHGHIRTRYPHIWQRMVRVLHDPKRLEQYLASLSLQDRAGVRAGFPPDVLIEIADILGANDAMVQISRSRPTSWNATFVNR
;
A
#
# COMPACT_ATOMS: atom_id res chain seq x y z
N MET A 1 26.42 -58.26 26.55
CA MET A 1 25.09 -58.33 25.89
C MET A 1 24.34 -56.99 26.07
N PHE A 2 24.67 -55.93 25.32
CA PHE A 2 23.93 -54.65 25.35
C PHE A 2 23.90 -53.96 23.97
N SER A 3 23.79 -54.74 22.89
CA SER A 3 23.82 -54.25 21.50
C SER A 3 22.41 -54.15 20.90
N ARG A 4 21.45 -53.56 21.63
CA ARG A 4 20.03 -53.44 21.20
C ARG A 4 19.36 -52.10 21.59
N LEU A 5 20.08 -50.99 21.64
CA LEU A 5 19.44 -49.68 21.78
C LEU A 5 20.01 -48.72 20.75
N LEU A 6 19.13 -47.89 20.16
CA LEU A 6 19.36 -46.96 19.05
C LEU A 6 19.09 -47.55 17.64
N LYS A 7 17.89 -48.10 17.45
CA LYS A 7 17.20 -47.88 16.16
C LYS A 7 16.97 -46.36 16.05
N ARG A 8 17.90 -45.63 15.44
CA ARG A 8 17.68 -44.25 15.02
C ARG A 8 16.59 -44.29 13.96
N ASN A 9 15.35 -43.99 14.34
CA ASN A 9 14.32 -43.61 13.38
C ASN A 9 14.81 -42.29 12.74
N ASN A 10 15.46 -42.44 11.60
CA ASN A 10 15.98 -41.34 10.78
C ASN A 10 14.87 -40.78 9.88
N GLU A 11 13.65 -40.73 10.39
CA GLU A 11 12.55 -40.08 9.70
C GLU A 11 12.65 -38.59 10.04
N ALA A 12 12.98 -37.80 9.03
CA ALA A 12 12.96 -36.36 9.17
C ALA A 12 11.55 -35.95 9.64
N PRO A 13 11.43 -35.10 10.67
CA PRO A 13 10.13 -34.64 11.14
C PRO A 13 9.35 -34.00 9.98
N VAL A 14 8.09 -34.38 9.84
CA VAL A 14 7.18 -33.81 8.84
C VAL A 14 6.68 -32.46 9.37
N TYR A 15 6.90 -31.40 8.60
CA TYR A 15 6.48 -30.04 8.96
C TYR A 15 5.27 -29.62 8.12
N GLU A 16 4.32 -28.93 8.76
CA GLU A 16 3.13 -28.39 8.09
C GLU A 16 3.13 -26.86 8.11
N LYS A 17 2.59 -26.27 7.04
CA LYS A 17 2.38 -24.82 6.94
C LYS A 17 1.25 -24.41 7.90
N ARG A 18 1.57 -23.53 8.85
CA ARG A 18 0.59 -22.97 9.79
C ARG A 18 0.19 -21.55 9.39
N SER A 19 -1.11 -21.22 9.47
CA SER A 19 -1.57 -19.83 9.36
C SER A 19 -1.15 -19.06 10.61
N LEU A 20 -0.54 -17.89 10.41
CA LEU A 20 -0.06 -17.05 11.50
C LEU A 20 -1.23 -16.33 12.20
N LEU A 21 -2.18 -15.81 11.42
CA LEU A 21 -3.35 -15.07 11.93
C LEU A 21 -4.64 -15.87 11.73
N LYS A 22 -5.55 -15.72 12.69
CA LYS A 22 -6.95 -16.15 12.56
C LYS A 22 -7.74 -15.14 11.70
N LYS A 23 -8.92 -15.53 11.23
CA LYS A 23 -9.77 -14.69 10.35
C LYS A 23 -10.10 -13.32 10.97
N ASP A 24 -10.42 -13.29 12.26
CA ASP A 24 -10.77 -12.05 12.96
C ASP A 24 -9.57 -11.14 13.18
N GLU A 25 -8.42 -11.73 13.52
CA GLU A 25 -7.14 -11.02 13.66
C GLU A 25 -6.69 -10.44 12.31
N MET A 26 -6.92 -11.15 11.21
CA MET A 26 -6.63 -10.67 9.86
C MET A 26 -7.50 -9.45 9.51
N ALA A 27 -8.79 -9.46 9.86
CA ALA A 27 -9.66 -8.31 9.66
C ALA A 27 -9.21 -7.10 10.48
N PHE A 28 -8.78 -7.33 11.73
CA PHE A 28 -8.23 -6.29 12.59
C PHE A 28 -6.90 -5.74 12.07
N TYR A 29 -5.97 -6.61 11.65
CA TYR A 29 -4.72 -6.23 11.02
C TYR A 29 -4.95 -5.35 9.79
N GLY A 30 -5.93 -5.70 8.96
CA GLY A 30 -6.35 -4.87 7.83
C GLY A 30 -6.86 -3.49 8.24
N ARG A 31 -7.56 -3.37 9.39
CA ARG A 31 -7.94 -2.06 9.95
C ARG A 31 -6.72 -1.28 10.45
N LEU A 32 -5.81 -1.92 11.18
CA LEU A 32 -4.57 -1.28 11.66
C LEU A 32 -3.74 -0.74 10.49
N ARG A 33 -3.55 -1.51 9.42
CA ARG A 33 -2.81 -1.04 8.23
C ARG A 33 -3.43 0.18 7.57
N ARG A 34 -4.76 0.32 7.58
CA ARG A 34 -5.44 1.51 7.04
C ARG A 34 -5.22 2.74 7.93
N VAL A 35 -5.22 2.55 9.24
CA VAL A 35 -5.04 3.61 10.24
C VAL A 35 -3.58 4.05 10.36
N LEU A 36 -2.65 3.11 10.19
CA LEU A 36 -1.21 3.29 10.32
C LEU A 36 -0.49 2.89 9.01
N PRO A 37 -0.74 3.59 7.89
CA PRO A 37 -0.19 3.20 6.59
C PRO A 37 1.34 3.30 6.50
N LYS A 38 1.96 3.99 7.46
CA LYS A 38 3.40 4.30 7.48
C LYS A 38 4.19 3.51 8.54
N CYS A 39 3.52 2.65 9.31
CA CYS A 39 4.14 1.87 10.36
C CYS A 39 4.29 0.41 9.91
N TYR A 40 5.29 -0.28 10.47
CA TYR A 40 5.40 -1.73 10.36
C TYR A 40 4.63 -2.37 11.50
N ILE A 41 3.79 -3.36 11.18
CA ILE A 41 2.96 -4.05 12.16
C ILE A 41 3.33 -5.54 12.09
N PHE A 42 3.81 -6.06 13.20
CA PHE A 42 4.24 -7.45 13.32
C PHE A 42 3.28 -8.20 14.28
N PRO A 43 2.62 -9.27 13.80
CA PRO A 43 1.76 -10.10 14.63
C PRO A 43 2.51 -11.17 15.43
N ASP A 44 1.90 -11.63 16.53
CA ASP A 44 2.33 -12.79 17.34
C ASP A 44 3.79 -12.76 17.82
N ILE A 45 4.21 -11.62 18.40
CA ILE A 45 5.60 -11.42 18.83
C ILE A 45 5.80 -11.85 20.27
N GLU A 46 6.92 -12.52 20.54
CA GLU A 46 7.34 -12.88 21.89
C GLU A 46 7.76 -11.65 22.71
N LEU A 47 7.30 -11.61 23.96
CA LEU A 47 7.52 -10.48 24.86
C LEU A 47 9.01 -10.23 25.13
N GLY A 48 9.81 -11.31 25.27
CA GLY A 48 11.26 -11.23 25.46
C GLY A 48 12.02 -10.63 24.27
N SER A 49 11.41 -10.53 23.09
CA SER A 49 11.99 -9.85 21.93
C SER A 49 11.74 -8.33 21.95
N LEU A 50 10.77 -7.87 22.74
CA LEU A 50 10.35 -6.45 22.80
C LEU A 50 10.89 -5.75 24.06
N VAL A 51 10.93 -6.46 25.18
CA VAL A 51 11.30 -5.91 26.49
C VAL A 51 12.38 -6.78 27.11
N ARG A 52 13.32 -6.12 27.79
CA ARG A 52 14.40 -6.78 28.54
C ARG A 52 14.43 -6.24 29.96
N SER A 53 14.77 -7.11 30.91
CA SER A 53 15.05 -6.68 32.29
C SER A 53 16.22 -5.70 32.33
N ALA A 54 16.06 -4.61 33.10
CA ALA A 54 17.11 -3.65 33.40
C ALA A 54 17.93 -4.03 34.66
N SER A 55 17.67 -5.19 35.26
CA SER A 55 18.30 -5.64 36.50
C SER A 55 19.79 -5.96 36.28
N THR A 56 20.65 -5.37 37.10
CA THR A 56 22.10 -5.61 37.06
C THR A 56 22.49 -6.96 37.70
N ASP A 57 21.67 -7.47 38.62
CA ASP A 57 21.93 -8.74 39.31
C ASP A 57 21.64 -9.92 38.36
N PRO A 58 22.64 -10.76 38.02
CA PRO A 58 22.47 -11.84 37.06
C PRO A 58 21.43 -12.89 37.49
N ARG A 59 21.19 -13.08 38.81
CA ARG A 59 20.18 -14.04 39.29
C ARG A 59 18.77 -13.51 39.07
N LYS A 60 18.52 -12.26 39.47
CA LYS A 60 17.23 -11.58 39.25
C LYS A 60 16.93 -11.40 37.76
N TYR A 61 17.94 -11.00 37.00
CA TYR A 61 17.84 -10.87 35.55
C TYR A 61 17.36 -12.18 34.89
N ARG A 62 17.90 -13.35 35.29
CA ARG A 62 17.46 -14.64 34.76
C ARG A 62 16.01 -14.95 35.12
N LEU A 63 15.63 -14.78 36.39
CA LEU A 63 14.24 -14.99 36.84
C LEU A 63 13.26 -14.08 36.08
N GLU A 64 13.62 -12.82 35.87
CA GLU A 64 12.80 -11.87 35.11
C GLU A 64 12.73 -12.25 33.62
N CYS A 65 13.82 -12.72 33.01
CA CYS A 65 13.80 -13.25 31.66
C CYS A 65 12.90 -14.50 31.54
N ASP A 66 12.95 -15.40 32.53
CA ASP A 66 12.10 -16.59 32.56
C ASP A 66 10.62 -16.20 32.67
N HIS A 67 10.28 -15.10 33.37
CA HIS A 67 8.93 -14.57 33.39
C HIS A 67 8.44 -14.05 32.03
N LEU A 68 9.35 -13.60 31.16
CA LEU A 68 9.00 -13.12 29.81
C LEU A 68 8.91 -14.27 28.79
N GLN A 69 9.53 -15.43 29.07
CA GLN A 69 9.52 -16.56 28.16
C GLN A 69 8.11 -17.13 27.95
N GLY A 70 7.81 -17.49 26.70
CA GLY A 70 6.52 -18.06 26.32
C GLY A 70 5.36 -17.05 26.27
N ARG A 71 5.55 -15.82 26.73
CA ARG A 71 4.55 -14.76 26.62
C ARG A 71 4.64 -14.08 25.27
N LYS A 72 3.48 -13.72 24.73
CA LYS A 72 3.36 -13.06 23.43
C LYS A 72 2.38 -11.90 23.48
N VAL A 73 2.49 -11.05 22.47
CA VAL A 73 1.58 -9.93 22.22
C VAL A 73 0.99 -10.08 20.82
N ASP A 74 -0.28 -9.71 20.67
CA ASP A 74 -0.98 -9.93 19.41
C ASP A 74 -0.40 -9.10 18.27
N PHE A 75 -0.09 -7.82 18.52
CA PHE A 75 0.57 -6.96 17.55
C PHE A 75 1.55 -6.00 18.22
N ALA A 76 2.72 -5.83 17.61
CA ALA A 76 3.61 -4.73 17.92
C ALA A 76 3.76 -3.81 16.70
N VAL A 77 3.77 -2.51 16.96
CA VAL A 77 3.81 -1.46 15.95
C VAL A 77 5.15 -0.74 16.02
N PHE A 78 5.82 -0.63 14.88
CA PHE A 78 7.12 -0.01 14.75
C PHE A 78 7.10 1.12 13.73
N ASP A 79 8.00 2.07 13.90
CA ASP A 79 8.25 3.12 12.91
C ASP A 79 9.13 2.64 11.75
N SER A 80 9.43 3.55 10.83
CA SER A 80 10.34 3.35 9.70
C SER A 80 11.73 2.86 10.08
N ALA A 81 12.21 3.25 11.26
CA ALA A 81 13.52 2.89 11.79
C ALA A 81 13.47 1.63 12.66
N LEU A 82 12.36 0.88 12.62
CA LEU A 82 12.10 -0.30 13.44
C LEU A 82 12.20 -0.03 14.95
N ARG A 83 11.84 1.18 15.39
CA ARG A 83 11.68 1.51 16.81
C ARG A 83 10.26 1.19 17.25
N LEU A 84 10.14 0.50 18.38
CA LEU A 84 8.86 0.09 18.95
C LEU A 84 8.07 1.33 19.39
N LEU A 85 6.86 1.51 18.83
CA LEU A 85 5.98 2.64 19.12
C LEU A 85 4.92 2.28 20.15
N CYS A 86 4.26 1.15 19.96
CA CYS A 86 3.26 0.65 20.88
C CYS A 86 3.01 -0.83 20.68
N VAL A 87 2.36 -1.43 21.67
CA VAL A 87 1.94 -2.82 21.66
C VAL A 87 0.44 -2.92 21.88
N ILE A 88 -0.18 -3.88 21.20
CA ILE A 88 -1.61 -4.12 21.21
C ILE A 88 -1.86 -5.57 21.63
N GLU A 89 -2.75 -5.75 22.61
CA GLU A 89 -3.16 -7.06 23.10
C GLU A 89 -4.69 -7.19 23.15
N PHE A 90 -5.20 -8.33 22.72
CA PHE A 90 -6.59 -8.72 22.84
C PHE A 90 -6.80 -9.44 24.17
N ARG A 91 -7.47 -8.76 25.10
CA ARG A 91 -7.84 -9.35 26.38
C ARG A 91 -8.93 -10.41 26.14
N VAL A 92 -8.60 -11.63 26.52
CA VAL A 92 -9.60 -12.66 26.83
C VAL A 92 -10.02 -12.40 28.28
N PRO A 93 -11.32 -12.44 28.62
CA PRO A 93 -11.76 -12.31 30.02
C PRO A 93 -10.95 -13.29 30.88
N ALA A 94 -10.21 -12.73 31.84
CA ALA A 94 -9.26 -13.48 32.63
C ALA A 94 -9.98 -14.53 33.48
N ASP A 95 -9.43 -15.73 33.53
CA ASP A 95 -9.82 -16.72 34.51
C ASP A 95 -9.29 -16.25 35.87
N PRO A 96 -10.15 -16.00 36.88
CA PRO A 96 -9.72 -15.39 38.16
C PRO A 96 -8.70 -16.24 38.94
N ALA A 97 -8.47 -17.48 38.54
CA ALA A 97 -7.51 -18.40 39.15
C ALA A 97 -6.06 -18.23 38.66
N ALA A 98 -5.81 -17.47 37.58
CA ALA A 98 -4.46 -17.30 37.04
C ALA A 98 -3.74 -16.11 37.71
N GLU A 99 -2.89 -16.38 38.70
CA GLU A 99 -1.98 -15.41 39.34
C GLU A 99 -0.81 -15.01 38.42
N THR A 100 -1.11 -14.57 37.21
CA THR A 100 -0.10 -14.15 36.23
C THR A 100 -0.03 -12.64 36.18
N THR A 101 1.15 -12.07 36.43
CA THR A 101 1.39 -10.62 36.28
C THR A 101 0.94 -10.18 34.88
N PRO A 102 0.09 -9.15 34.73
CA PRO A 102 -0.38 -8.73 33.42
C PRO A 102 0.76 -8.15 32.58
N ASN A 103 0.74 -8.40 31.27
CA ASN A 103 1.76 -7.91 30.34
C ASN A 103 1.89 -6.37 30.36
N GLU A 104 0.76 -5.69 30.63
CA GLU A 104 0.67 -4.24 30.81
C GLU A 104 1.73 -3.69 31.79
N ALA A 105 2.02 -4.42 32.87
CA ALA A 105 2.98 -3.96 33.87
C ALA A 105 4.41 -3.88 33.32
N PHE A 106 4.80 -4.82 32.45
CA PHE A 106 6.13 -4.83 31.83
C PHE A 106 6.30 -3.70 30.80
N PHE A 107 5.27 -3.44 29.99
CA PHE A 107 5.35 -2.35 29.02
C PHE A 107 5.30 -0.97 29.69
N LYS A 108 4.50 -0.84 30.75
CA LYS A 108 4.44 0.38 31.54
C LYS A 108 5.77 0.70 32.21
N SER A 109 6.48 -0.30 32.74
CA SER A 109 7.82 -0.10 33.30
C SER A 109 8.87 0.21 32.24
N ALA A 110 8.73 -0.34 31.03
CA ALA A 110 9.58 -0.02 29.88
C ALA A 110 9.25 1.33 29.20
N GLY A 111 8.19 2.04 29.65
CA GLY A 111 7.75 3.28 29.03
C GLY A 111 7.13 3.10 27.63
N VAL A 112 6.71 1.89 27.28
CA VAL A 112 6.11 1.57 25.99
C VAL A 112 4.58 1.70 26.10
N PRO A 113 3.93 2.49 25.23
CA PRO A 113 2.47 2.58 25.17
C PRO A 113 1.84 1.20 24.93
N TYR A 114 0.90 0.83 25.80
CA TYR A 114 0.19 -0.45 25.77
C TYR A 114 -1.31 -0.21 25.57
N PHE A 115 -1.88 -0.88 24.57
CA PHE A 115 -3.31 -0.83 24.27
C PHE A 115 -3.92 -2.21 24.43
N SER A 116 -5.03 -2.29 25.16
CA SER A 116 -5.76 -3.54 25.34
C SER A 116 -7.22 -3.37 24.95
N TRP A 117 -7.72 -4.29 24.12
CA TRP A 117 -9.11 -4.34 23.70
C TRP A 117 -9.72 -5.70 23.95
N ASN A 118 -11.03 -5.75 24.12
CA ASN A 118 -11.74 -7.03 24.20
C ASN A 118 -11.69 -7.72 22.83
N ARG A 119 -11.31 -9.00 22.82
CA ARG A 119 -11.25 -9.82 21.60
C ARG A 119 -12.60 -9.95 20.90
N GLU A 120 -13.69 -10.01 21.67
CA GLU A 120 -15.05 -10.19 21.15
C GLU A 120 -15.60 -8.93 20.47
N THR A 121 -15.15 -7.76 20.92
CA THR A 121 -15.59 -6.46 20.43
C THR A 121 -14.39 -5.64 19.96
N PRO A 122 -13.74 -6.04 18.85
CA PRO A 122 -12.56 -5.36 18.36
C PRO A 122 -12.93 -3.93 17.92
N PRO A 123 -12.05 -2.95 18.15
CA PRO A 123 -12.40 -1.56 17.90
C PRO A 123 -12.57 -1.28 16.40
N THR A 124 -13.41 -0.29 16.10
CA THR A 124 -13.62 0.21 14.75
C THR A 124 -12.43 1.05 14.28
N SER A 125 -12.33 1.31 12.98
CA SER A 125 -11.26 2.14 12.42
C SER A 125 -11.22 3.55 13.04
N ASP A 126 -12.38 4.13 13.34
CA ASP A 126 -12.46 5.47 13.95
C ASP A 126 -12.01 5.49 15.41
N GLN A 127 -12.24 4.40 16.14
CA GLN A 127 -11.74 4.24 17.51
C GLN A 127 -10.21 4.08 17.49
N LEU A 128 -9.70 3.26 16.58
CA LEU A 128 -8.25 3.10 16.38
C LEU A 128 -7.58 4.42 16.00
N LEU A 129 -8.16 5.20 15.08
CA LEU A 129 -7.64 6.52 14.70
C LEU A 129 -7.55 7.48 15.89
N ARG A 130 -8.56 7.48 16.77
CA ARG A 130 -8.54 8.32 17.97
C ARG A 130 -7.45 7.88 18.95
N SER A 131 -7.40 6.58 19.25
CA SER A 131 -6.45 6.01 20.21
C SER A 131 -4.99 6.07 19.72
N LEU A 132 -4.75 5.93 18.42
CA LEU A 132 -3.42 5.84 17.82
C LEU A 132 -3.03 7.11 17.04
N SER A 133 -3.79 8.21 17.22
CA SER A 133 -3.61 9.48 16.50
C SER A 133 -2.20 10.07 16.62
N SER A 134 -1.52 9.83 17.74
CA SER A 134 -0.12 10.24 17.97
C SER A 134 0.85 9.61 16.96
N PHE A 135 0.58 8.38 16.50
CA PHE A 135 1.48 7.62 15.64
C PHE A 135 1.20 7.84 14.15
N THR A 136 -0.02 8.26 13.78
CA THR A 136 -0.43 8.46 12.39
C THR A 136 0.33 9.61 11.70
N ARG A 137 0.82 10.60 12.46
CA ARG A 137 1.53 11.77 11.92
C ARG A 137 2.99 11.52 11.56
N MET A 138 3.53 10.35 11.89
CA MET A 138 4.94 10.07 11.66
C MET A 138 5.24 9.98 10.15
N GLU A 139 6.41 10.47 9.74
CA GLU A 139 6.83 10.40 8.34
C GLU A 139 7.06 8.95 7.92
N ALA A 140 6.68 8.66 6.66
CA ALA A 140 6.85 7.33 6.12
C ALA A 140 8.35 7.11 5.85
N PRO A 141 8.87 5.88 6.00
CA PRO A 141 10.11 5.54 5.33
C PRO A 141 9.90 5.80 3.83
N LYS A 142 10.80 6.55 3.21
CA LYS A 142 10.99 6.42 1.78
C LYS A 142 11.51 4.99 1.61
N LEU A 143 10.67 4.09 1.10
CA LEU A 143 11.17 2.81 0.63
C LEU A 143 12.09 3.15 -0.52
N ASP A 144 13.40 3.01 -0.30
CA ASP A 144 14.39 3.13 -1.35
C ASP A 144 14.19 1.94 -2.29
N THR A 145 13.32 2.14 -3.28
CA THR A 145 12.94 1.16 -4.31
C THR A 145 14.10 0.82 -5.25
N GLU A 146 15.31 1.34 -5.02
CA GLU A 146 16.46 1.19 -5.92
C GLU A 146 17.30 -0.07 -5.65
N ALA A 147 17.04 -0.83 -4.58
CA ALA A 147 17.93 -1.94 -4.20
C ALA A 147 17.56 -3.33 -4.80
N ASN A 148 16.47 -3.47 -5.56
CA ASN A 148 15.98 -4.79 -5.99
C ASN A 148 15.68 -4.89 -7.50
N HIS A 149 16.65 -4.60 -8.37
CA HIS A 149 16.68 -5.16 -9.73
C HIS A 149 18.13 -5.23 -10.25
N THR A 150 18.90 -6.20 -9.77
CA THR A 150 20.05 -6.72 -10.51
C THR A 150 20.10 -8.22 -10.23
N ILE A 151 20.38 -9.00 -11.26
CA ILE A 151 20.32 -10.47 -11.38
C ILE A 151 19.08 -10.94 -12.15
N LEU A 152 19.13 -10.81 -13.49
CA LEU A 152 19.10 -11.92 -14.44
C LEU A 152 19.13 -11.40 -15.89
N GLY A 153 20.11 -11.87 -16.66
CA GLY A 153 19.97 -12.15 -18.09
C GLY A 153 20.36 -11.05 -19.08
N GLU A 154 21.65 -11.03 -19.46
CA GLU A 154 22.13 -10.47 -20.73
C GLU A 154 21.59 -11.26 -21.94
N ALA A 155 21.34 -10.51 -23.04
CA ALA A 155 21.68 -10.76 -24.46
C ALA A 155 20.56 -10.31 -25.43
N PRO A 156 20.82 -10.05 -26.73
CA PRO A 156 21.34 -8.78 -27.23
C PRO A 156 20.59 -8.22 -28.46
N ASP A 157 20.97 -7.01 -28.87
CA ASP A 157 20.94 -6.41 -30.22
C ASP A 157 19.66 -6.47 -31.09
N ALA A 158 19.06 -5.29 -31.29
CA ALA A 158 18.39 -4.95 -32.55
C ALA A 158 18.53 -3.44 -32.83
N GLU A 159 19.31 -3.11 -33.87
CA GLU A 159 19.45 -1.79 -34.47
C GLU A 159 18.11 -1.26 -35.04
N PRO A 160 17.91 0.08 -35.08
CA PRO A 160 16.77 0.71 -35.73
C PRO A 160 17.07 1.08 -37.19
N PRO A 161 16.10 1.00 -38.13
CA PRO A 161 16.24 1.69 -39.40
C PRO A 161 15.65 3.10 -39.36
N ALA A 162 16.37 3.97 -40.05
CA ALA A 162 16.19 5.39 -40.16
C ALA A 162 15.02 5.82 -41.07
N ALA A 163 14.63 7.07 -40.82
CA ALA A 163 13.95 8.04 -41.66
C ALA A 163 13.86 7.76 -43.17
N GLU A 164 12.66 8.00 -43.73
CA GLU A 164 12.54 8.46 -45.11
C GLU A 164 11.43 9.51 -45.26
N ALA A 165 11.66 10.40 -46.21
CA ALA A 165 11.13 11.76 -46.29
C ALA A 165 9.79 11.89 -47.04
N ALA A 166 9.22 13.09 -46.91
CA ALA A 166 8.00 13.60 -47.53
C ALA A 166 7.91 13.45 -49.07
N PRO A 167 6.73 13.76 -49.66
CA PRO A 167 6.66 15.04 -50.35
C PRO A 167 5.36 15.85 -50.14
N ARG A 168 5.49 17.15 -50.41
CA ARG A 168 4.47 18.21 -50.43
C ARG A 168 3.62 18.21 -51.71
N ALA A 169 2.35 18.61 -51.59
CA ALA A 169 1.58 19.55 -52.44
C ALA A 169 0.13 19.53 -51.92
N GLY A 170 -0.61 20.61 -51.67
CA GLY A 170 -0.72 21.90 -52.34
C GLY A 170 -2.19 22.04 -52.78
N GLY A 171 -2.96 22.97 -52.21
CA GLY A 171 -4.37 23.17 -52.60
C GLY A 171 -5.14 24.12 -51.69
N ALA A 172 -5.04 25.42 -52.00
CA ALA A 172 -5.81 26.48 -51.38
C ALA A 172 -7.28 26.48 -51.86
N ARG A 173 -8.22 26.83 -50.97
CA ARG A 173 -9.44 27.56 -51.35
C ARG A 173 -10.01 28.36 -50.17
N ALA A 174 -10.29 29.62 -50.44
CA ALA A 174 -10.75 30.62 -49.50
C ALA A 174 -12.28 30.86 -49.57
N GLU A 175 -12.80 31.34 -48.44
CA GLU A 175 -14.00 32.20 -48.22
C GLU A 175 -15.44 31.63 -48.30
N PRO A 176 -16.47 32.27 -47.67
CA PRO A 176 -16.47 33.48 -46.84
C PRO A 176 -17.23 33.38 -45.48
N ALA A 177 -17.15 34.48 -44.74
CA ALA A 177 -17.68 34.79 -43.41
C ALA A 177 -19.21 34.64 -43.23
N ARG A 178 -19.61 34.24 -42.02
CA ARG A 178 -20.91 34.62 -41.43
C ARG A 178 -20.76 34.80 -39.91
N ALA A 179 -20.99 36.04 -39.48
CA ALA A 179 -20.96 36.46 -38.09
C ALA A 179 -22.15 35.89 -37.29
N ALA A 180 -21.89 35.34 -36.10
CA ALA A 180 -22.82 35.32 -34.97
C ALA A 180 -22.15 34.84 -33.65
N ALA A 181 -22.32 35.67 -32.62
CA ALA A 181 -22.21 35.42 -31.17
C ALA A 181 -20.81 35.29 -30.52
N PRO A 182 -20.58 35.91 -29.33
CA PRO A 182 -19.31 35.86 -28.63
C PRO A 182 -19.04 34.45 -28.07
N GLU A 183 -17.94 33.85 -28.52
CA GLU A 183 -17.42 32.59 -28.00
C GLU A 183 -17.12 32.69 -26.50
N PRO A 184 -17.51 31.70 -25.68
CA PRO A 184 -17.00 31.60 -24.32
C PRO A 184 -15.49 31.34 -24.38
N ALA A 185 -14.72 32.15 -23.66
CA ALA A 185 -13.26 32.10 -23.57
C ALA A 185 -12.70 30.66 -23.59
N PRO A 186 -11.60 30.40 -24.31
CA PRO A 186 -11.01 29.05 -24.39
C PRO A 186 -10.70 28.57 -22.97
N LYS A 187 -11.43 27.55 -22.52
CA LYS A 187 -11.13 26.83 -21.28
C LYS A 187 -9.69 26.37 -21.43
N ARG A 188 -8.80 26.86 -20.57
CA ARG A 188 -7.39 26.42 -20.50
C ARG A 188 -7.41 24.91 -20.35
N THR A 189 -7.18 24.19 -21.45
CA THR A 189 -6.99 22.75 -21.44
C THR A 189 -5.71 22.52 -20.66
N ASN A 190 -5.83 21.77 -19.56
CA ASN A 190 -4.67 21.37 -18.79
C ASN A 190 -3.76 20.57 -19.74
N GLN A 191 -2.60 21.11 -20.10
CA GLN A 191 -1.67 20.49 -21.06
C GLN A 191 -1.18 19.10 -20.61
N PHE A 192 -1.49 18.70 -19.38
CA PHE A 192 -1.05 17.46 -18.73
C PHE A 192 -2.23 16.56 -18.35
N ALA A 193 -3.34 16.66 -19.08
CA ALA A 193 -4.50 15.80 -18.92
C ALA A 193 -4.80 15.06 -20.21
N LEU A 194 -5.34 13.84 -20.07
CA LEU A 194 -5.88 13.11 -21.21
C LEU A 194 -7.06 13.89 -21.81
N THR A 195 -7.20 13.80 -23.12
CA THR A 195 -8.35 14.33 -23.86
C THR A 195 -9.30 13.20 -24.22
N GLU A 196 -10.56 13.53 -24.48
CA GLU A 196 -11.55 12.52 -24.87
C GLU A 196 -11.16 11.80 -26.16
N ASP A 197 -10.49 12.51 -27.09
CA ASP A 197 -9.98 11.93 -28.34
C ASP A 197 -8.93 10.84 -28.07
N VAL A 198 -7.97 11.12 -27.18
CA VAL A 198 -6.94 10.14 -26.78
C VAL A 198 -7.58 8.96 -26.05
N LEU A 199 -8.64 9.20 -25.26
CA LEU A 199 -9.36 8.12 -24.59
C LEU A 199 -10.03 7.17 -25.60
N VAL A 200 -10.59 7.71 -26.69
CA VAL A 200 -11.18 6.91 -27.77
C VAL A 200 -10.10 6.13 -28.52
N GLU A 201 -8.93 6.72 -28.76
CA GLU A 201 -7.79 6.06 -29.39
C GLU A 201 -7.26 4.89 -28.56
N LEU A 202 -7.19 5.05 -27.23
CA LEU A 202 -6.77 4.01 -26.28
C LEU A 202 -7.82 2.89 -26.08
N THR A 203 -9.06 3.09 -26.54
CA THR A 203 -10.11 2.06 -26.50
C THR A 203 -10.63 1.76 -27.90
N PRO A 204 -9.83 1.14 -28.78
CA PRO A 204 -10.19 0.95 -30.18
C PRO A 204 -11.43 0.07 -30.36
N HIS A 205 -11.69 -0.83 -29.41
CA HIS A 205 -12.85 -1.72 -29.42
C HIS A 205 -14.05 -1.15 -28.64
N GLY A 206 -13.85 -0.08 -27.87
CA GLY A 206 -14.89 0.62 -27.13
C GLY A 206 -15.68 -0.28 -26.17
N HIS A 207 -15.05 -1.29 -25.58
CA HIS A 207 -15.73 -2.25 -24.71
C HIS A 207 -16.27 -1.58 -23.44
N ILE A 208 -15.49 -0.69 -22.82
CA ILE A 208 -15.93 0.12 -21.67
C ILE A 208 -17.10 1.02 -22.09
N ARG A 209 -16.99 1.70 -23.24
CA ARG A 209 -18.01 2.64 -23.72
C ARG A 209 -19.34 1.96 -24.02
N THR A 210 -19.30 0.77 -24.61
CA THR A 210 -20.49 0.02 -25.04
C THR A 210 -21.13 -0.75 -23.89
N ARG A 211 -20.33 -1.48 -23.10
CA ARG A 211 -20.86 -2.37 -22.03
C ARG A 211 -21.06 -1.64 -20.70
N TYR A 212 -20.30 -0.57 -20.45
CA TYR A 212 -20.30 0.16 -19.18
C TYR A 212 -20.33 1.68 -19.39
N PRO A 213 -21.40 2.23 -20.01
CA PRO A 213 -21.47 3.65 -20.37
C PRO A 213 -21.38 4.60 -19.16
N HIS A 214 -21.84 4.14 -17.99
CA HIS A 214 -21.74 4.89 -16.74
C HIS A 214 -20.30 5.03 -16.23
N ILE A 215 -19.44 4.04 -16.50
CA ILE A 215 -18.01 4.09 -16.18
C ILE A 215 -17.33 5.06 -17.15
N TRP A 216 -17.60 4.92 -18.45
CA TRP A 216 -17.07 5.82 -19.48
C TRP A 216 -17.39 7.29 -19.20
N GLN A 217 -18.66 7.63 -18.93
CA GLN A 217 -19.07 9.00 -18.58
C GLN A 217 -18.33 9.53 -17.36
N ARG A 218 -18.08 8.67 -16.36
CA ARG A 218 -17.35 9.05 -15.16
C ARG A 218 -15.87 9.27 -15.45
N MET A 219 -15.26 8.46 -16.32
CA MET A 219 -13.89 8.65 -16.79
C MET A 219 -13.72 9.98 -17.51
N VAL A 220 -14.59 10.29 -18.48
CA VAL A 220 -14.58 11.56 -19.21
C VAL A 220 -14.68 12.75 -18.26
N ARG A 221 -15.49 12.65 -17.18
CA ARG A 221 -15.65 13.71 -16.20
C ARG A 221 -14.41 13.97 -15.34
N VAL A 222 -13.62 12.94 -15.06
CA VAL A 222 -12.39 13.04 -14.24
C VAL A 222 -11.11 13.10 -15.07
N LEU A 223 -11.24 13.03 -16.39
CA LEU A 223 -10.13 12.97 -17.35
C LEU A 223 -9.14 14.15 -17.23
N HIS A 224 -9.64 15.31 -16.81
CA HIS A 224 -8.86 16.54 -16.63
C HIS A 224 -7.94 16.54 -15.38
N ASP A 225 -8.13 15.59 -14.47
CA ASP A 225 -7.35 15.43 -13.24
C ASP A 225 -6.70 14.04 -13.21
N PRO A 226 -5.42 13.94 -13.61
CA PRO A 226 -4.76 12.64 -13.80
C PRO A 226 -4.62 11.86 -12.48
N LYS A 227 -4.53 12.53 -11.33
CA LYS A 227 -4.47 11.86 -10.01
C LYS A 227 -5.82 11.26 -9.63
N ARG A 228 -6.91 11.97 -9.92
CA ARG A 228 -8.27 11.44 -9.67
C ARG A 228 -8.62 10.31 -10.63
N LEU A 229 -8.17 10.40 -11.88
CA LEU A 229 -8.34 9.33 -12.85
C LEU A 229 -7.58 8.07 -12.43
N GLU A 230 -6.32 8.19 -11.99
CA GLU A 230 -5.52 7.09 -11.43
C GLU A 230 -6.24 6.40 -10.26
N GLN A 231 -6.70 7.18 -9.27
CA GLN A 231 -7.45 6.64 -8.13
C GLN A 231 -8.75 5.95 -8.54
N TYR A 232 -9.46 6.51 -9.52
CA TYR A 232 -10.70 5.94 -10.01
C TYR A 232 -10.45 4.61 -10.74
N LEU A 233 -9.47 4.56 -11.64
CA LEU A 233 -9.11 3.34 -12.37
C LEU A 233 -8.54 2.27 -11.45
N ALA A 234 -7.71 2.65 -10.47
CA ALA A 234 -7.24 1.75 -9.42
C ALA A 234 -8.41 1.15 -8.61
N SER A 235 -9.47 1.94 -8.34
CA SER A 235 -10.66 1.42 -7.66
C SER A 235 -11.47 0.42 -8.51
N LEU A 236 -11.34 0.49 -9.84
CA LEU A 236 -11.96 -0.47 -10.76
C LEU A 236 -11.14 -1.76 -10.86
N SER A 237 -9.80 -1.68 -10.76
CA SER A 237 -8.90 -2.84 -10.83
C SER A 237 -8.72 -3.58 -9.49
N LEU A 238 -8.68 -2.87 -8.34
CA LEU A 238 -8.55 -3.44 -6.99
C LEU A 238 -9.84 -4.08 -6.45
N GLN A 239 -10.94 -4.00 -7.19
CA GLN A 239 -12.19 -4.64 -6.83
C GLN A 239 -12.14 -6.14 -7.16
N ASP A 240 -11.32 -6.86 -6.41
CA ASP A 240 -11.58 -8.24 -6.01
C ASP A 240 -12.86 -8.21 -5.15
N ARG A 241 -14.02 -8.11 -5.83
CA ARG A 241 -15.33 -7.95 -5.19
C ARG A 241 -15.67 -9.28 -4.54
N ALA A 242 -15.26 -9.45 -3.29
CA ALA A 242 -15.68 -10.54 -2.44
C ALA A 242 -17.23 -10.57 -2.37
N GLY A 243 -17.85 -11.39 -3.21
CA GLY A 243 -19.14 -12.02 -2.92
C GLY A 243 -20.30 -11.88 -3.92
N VAL A 244 -20.46 -10.81 -4.73
CA VAL A 244 -21.78 -10.60 -5.41
C VAL A 244 -21.75 -10.03 -6.83
N ARG A 245 -20.61 -9.57 -7.37
CA ARG A 245 -20.59 -9.04 -8.75
C ARG A 245 -19.44 -9.65 -9.53
N ALA A 246 -19.75 -10.28 -10.66
CA ALA A 246 -18.76 -10.73 -11.62
C ALA A 246 -17.78 -9.58 -11.92
N GLY A 247 -16.49 -9.88 -11.91
CA GLY A 247 -15.43 -8.92 -12.29
C GLY A 247 -15.62 -8.41 -13.72
N PHE A 248 -14.80 -7.43 -14.11
CA PHE A 248 -14.79 -7.01 -15.51
C PHE A 248 -14.26 -8.15 -16.40
N PRO A 249 -14.80 -8.29 -17.62
CA PRO A 249 -14.23 -9.21 -18.60
C PRO A 249 -12.80 -8.79 -18.96
N PRO A 250 -11.94 -9.74 -19.40
CA PRO A 250 -10.53 -9.47 -19.69
C PRO A 250 -10.35 -8.32 -20.68
N ASP A 251 -11.18 -8.25 -21.73
CA ASP A 251 -11.11 -7.18 -22.74
C ASP A 251 -11.27 -5.77 -22.14
N VAL A 252 -12.10 -5.65 -21.11
CA VAL A 252 -12.33 -4.37 -20.40
C VAL A 252 -11.19 -4.05 -19.44
N LEU A 253 -10.57 -5.09 -18.85
CA LEU A 253 -9.38 -4.89 -18.01
C LEU A 253 -8.17 -4.44 -18.83
N ILE A 254 -8.03 -4.92 -20.07
CA ILE A 254 -7.00 -4.48 -21.01
C ILE A 254 -7.19 -2.99 -21.31
N GLU A 255 -8.40 -2.58 -21.73
CA GLU A 255 -8.68 -1.15 -21.98
C GLU A 255 -8.43 -0.28 -20.72
N ILE A 256 -8.79 -0.76 -19.53
CA ILE A 256 -8.50 -0.03 -18.28
C ILE A 256 -6.98 0.08 -18.04
N ALA A 257 -6.21 -0.97 -18.32
CA ALA A 257 -4.76 -0.99 -18.16
C ALA A 257 -4.06 -0.04 -19.14
N ASP A 258 -4.51 0.02 -20.39
CA ASP A 258 -3.97 0.92 -21.41
C ASP A 258 -4.19 2.39 -21.02
N ILE A 259 -5.38 2.71 -20.51
CA ILE A 259 -5.71 4.05 -20.03
C ILE A 259 -4.90 4.40 -18.78
N LEU A 260 -4.69 3.45 -17.86
CA LEU A 260 -3.81 3.62 -16.71
C LEU A 260 -2.38 3.94 -17.14
N GLY A 261 -1.81 3.17 -18.07
CA GLY A 261 -0.45 3.39 -18.58
C GLY A 261 -0.27 4.77 -19.22
N ALA A 262 -1.24 5.20 -20.03
CA ALA A 262 -1.22 6.53 -20.64
C ALA A 262 -1.36 7.66 -19.59
N ASN A 263 -2.20 7.46 -18.57
CA ASN A 263 -2.36 8.43 -17.49
C ASN A 263 -1.11 8.52 -16.60
N ASP A 264 -0.46 7.39 -16.31
CA ASP A 264 0.76 7.35 -15.50
C ASP A 264 1.89 8.15 -16.15
N ALA A 265 2.04 8.07 -17.48
CA ALA A 265 2.98 8.92 -18.21
C ALA A 265 2.73 10.43 -17.94
N MET A 266 1.47 10.86 -17.93
CA MET A 266 1.09 12.25 -17.63
C MET A 266 1.36 12.62 -16.17
N VAL A 267 1.09 11.71 -15.23
CA VAL A 267 1.40 11.90 -13.82
C VAL A 267 2.91 12.06 -13.62
N GLN A 268 3.74 11.26 -14.29
CA GLN A 268 5.21 11.36 -14.18
C GLN A 268 5.77 12.65 -14.78
N ILE A 269 5.24 13.10 -15.92
CA ILE A 269 5.59 14.41 -16.51
C ILE A 269 5.24 15.55 -15.55
N SER A 270 4.09 15.46 -14.86
CA SER A 270 3.70 16.48 -13.87
C SER A 270 4.58 16.49 -12.61
N ARG A 271 5.18 15.36 -12.24
CA ARG A 271 6.05 15.21 -11.05
C ARG A 271 7.50 15.62 -11.32
N SER A 272 7.99 15.43 -12.54
CA SER A 272 9.38 15.65 -12.93
C SER A 272 9.73 17.11 -13.25
N ARG A 273 8.77 18.04 -13.19
CA ARG A 273 9.06 19.46 -13.39
C ARG A 273 9.72 20.04 -12.12
N PRO A 274 11.01 20.45 -12.15
CA PRO A 274 11.55 21.25 -11.07
C PRO A 274 10.76 22.56 -11.03
N THR A 275 10.30 22.91 -9.84
CA THR A 275 9.66 24.18 -9.51
C THR A 275 10.67 25.31 -9.76
N SER A 276 10.86 25.68 -11.02
CA SER A 276 11.78 26.75 -11.42
C SER A 276 11.09 28.10 -11.26
N TRP A 277 10.79 28.49 -10.02
CA TRP A 277 10.44 29.87 -9.68
C TRP A 277 11.19 30.31 -8.41
N ASN A 278 12.20 31.15 -8.64
CA ASN A 278 12.88 32.09 -7.72
C ASN A 278 13.83 31.54 -6.64
N ALA A 279 15.09 31.33 -7.03
CA ALA A 279 16.26 31.39 -6.14
C ALA A 279 17.14 32.62 -6.47
N THR A 280 16.52 33.76 -6.80
CA THR A 280 17.23 35.04 -7.00
C THR A 280 16.58 36.16 -6.19
N PHE A 281 16.58 36.01 -4.87
CA PHE A 281 16.57 37.13 -3.94
C PHE A 281 17.68 36.90 -2.92
N VAL A 282 18.92 37.09 -3.38
CA VAL A 282 20.09 37.29 -2.52
C VAL A 282 20.54 38.74 -2.73
N ASN A 283 20.38 39.53 -1.67
CA ASN A 283 21.07 40.77 -1.31
C ASN A 283 21.22 41.90 -2.36
N ARG A 284 20.50 43.00 -2.11
CA ARG A 284 21.08 44.35 -2.02
C ARG A 284 20.47 45.09 -0.85
#